data_AF-A0ABD2YE65-F1
#
_entry.id   AF-A0ABD2YE65-F1
#
_cell.length_a   1.000
_cell.length_b   1.000
_cell.length_c   1.000
_cell.angle_alpha   90.00
_cell.angle_beta   90.00
_cell.angle_gamma   90.00
#
_symmetry.space_group_name_H-M   'P 1'
#
loop_
_entity.id
_entity.type
_entity.pdbx_description
1 polymer ?
#
loop_
_entity_poly.entity_id
_entity_poly.type
_entity_poly.pdbx_seq_one_letter_code
_entity_poly.pdbx_strand_id
1 'polypeptide(L)'
;MTDEKEMKIQTNKYQKLLEDLKAEEILLPEKFAVGVLIEKLPDSWIDYKNNLKHKQKTFTNEELMTHILIEDTNRKEFAKEMALKANLVQSNNKRLSCCSVQV
;
A
#
# COMPACT_ATOMS: atom_id res chain seq x y z
N MET A 1 -6.08 -5.30 7.77
CA MET A 1 -6.37 -4.47 6.58
C MET A 1 -6.40 -5.39 5.38
N THR A 2 -7.13 -5.03 4.33
CA THR A 2 -7.33 -5.86 3.13
C THR A 2 -7.03 -5.06 1.87
N ASP A 3 -6.63 -5.73 0.80
CA ASP A 3 -6.34 -5.07 -0.48
C ASP A 3 -7.60 -4.55 -1.19
N GLU A 4 -8.77 -5.10 -0.86
CA GLU A 4 -10.07 -4.76 -1.47
C GLU A 4 -10.58 -3.36 -1.07
N LYS A 5 -10.10 -2.82 0.05
CA LYS A 5 -10.59 -1.56 0.62
C LYS A 5 -9.53 -0.49 0.49
N GLU A 6 -9.95 0.75 0.25
CA GLU A 6 -9.02 1.88 0.20
C GLU A 6 -8.23 2.00 1.49
N MET A 7 -6.89 2.07 1.38
CA MET A 7 -6.01 2.18 2.53
C MET A 7 -6.36 3.38 3.41
N LYS A 8 -6.77 4.51 2.81
CA LYS A 8 -7.26 5.70 3.53
C LYS A 8 -8.44 5.41 4.46
N ILE A 9 -9.43 4.65 4.00
CA ILE A 9 -10.58 4.28 4.82
C ILE A 9 -10.11 3.38 5.98
N GLN A 10 -9.18 2.48 5.72
CA GLN A 10 -8.68 1.54 6.72
C GLN A 10 -7.80 2.20 7.77
N THR A 11 -6.92 3.14 7.39
CA THR A 11 -6.10 3.92 8.34
C THR A 11 -6.97 4.83 9.19
N ASN A 12 -8.00 5.47 8.62
CA ASN A 12 -8.94 6.29 9.39
C ASN A 12 -9.71 5.46 10.43
N LYS A 13 -10.12 4.23 10.08
CA LYS A 13 -10.74 3.30 11.04
C LYS A 13 -9.79 2.90 12.16
N TYR A 14 -8.52 2.71 11.85
CA TYR A 14 -7.49 2.41 12.85
C TYR A 14 -7.25 3.59 13.79
N GLN A 15 -7.13 4.80 13.27
CA GLN A 15 -7.01 6.02 14.07
C GLN A 15 -8.20 6.19 15.01
N LYS A 16 -9.42 6.04 14.49
CA LYS A 16 -10.63 6.11 15.30
C LYS A 16 -10.63 5.08 16.44
N LEU A 17 -10.17 3.85 16.19
CA LEU A 17 -10.04 2.84 17.24
C LEU A 17 -9.06 3.27 18.35
N LEU A 18 -7.94 3.91 18.00
CA LEU A 18 -7.01 4.44 19.00
C LEU A 18 -7.64 5.58 19.82
N GLU A 19 -8.44 6.43 19.18
CA GLU A 19 -9.18 7.51 19.84
C GLU A 19 -10.26 6.95 20.78
N ASP A 20 -11.02 5.95 20.34
CA ASP A 20 -12.06 5.28 21.15
C ASP A 20 -11.42 4.59 22.38
N LEU A 21 -10.30 3.87 22.21
CA LEU A 21 -9.56 3.27 23.33
C LEU A 21 -9.06 4.32 24.32
N LYS A 22 -8.55 5.44 23.82
CA LYS A 22 -8.11 6.56 24.67
C LYS A 22 -9.28 7.17 25.44
N ALA A 23 -10.47 7.24 24.85
CA ALA A 23 -11.68 7.71 25.51
C ALA A 23 -12.15 6.77 26.63
N GLU A 24 -11.85 5.48 26.52
CA GLU A 24 -12.04 4.47 27.59
C GLU A 24 -10.89 4.44 28.61
N GLU A 25 -10.00 5.44 28.61
CA GLU A 25 -8.81 5.52 29.46
C GLU A 25 -7.79 4.37 29.24
N ILE A 26 -7.89 3.66 28.11
CA ILE A 26 -6.96 2.60 27.70
C ILE A 26 -5.83 3.24 26.89
N LEU A 27 -4.71 3.52 27.56
CA LEU A 27 -3.52 4.09 26.93
C LEU A 27 -2.64 2.99 26.34
N LEU A 28 -2.61 2.90 25.01
CA LEU A 28 -1.66 2.03 24.31
C LEU A 28 -0.30 2.73 24.14
N PRO A 29 0.82 2.05 24.44
CA PRO A 29 2.13 2.58 24.10
C PRO A 29 2.25 2.83 22.59
N GLU A 30 2.82 3.98 22.20
CA GLU A 30 2.97 4.38 20.79
C GLU A 30 3.63 3.27 19.95
N LYS A 31 4.70 2.66 20.47
CA LYS A 31 5.41 1.56 19.83
C LYS A 31 4.52 0.33 19.59
N PHE A 32 3.60 0.05 20.50
CA PHE A 32 2.66 -1.06 20.38
C PHE A 32 1.64 -0.76 19.27
N ALA A 33 1.02 0.42 19.28
CA ALA A 33 0.09 0.83 18.24
C ALA A 33 0.74 0.87 16.84
N VAL A 34 1.97 1.37 16.74
CA VAL A 34 2.74 1.33 15.48
C VAL A 34 2.99 -0.12 15.04
N GLY A 35 3.42 -1.00 15.96
CA GLY A 35 3.64 -2.41 15.66
C GLY A 35 2.39 -3.14 15.19
N VAL A 36 1.25 -2.89 15.84
CA VAL A 36 -0.06 -3.43 15.44
C VAL A 36 -0.43 -2.94 14.04
N LEU A 37 -0.26 -1.66 13.73
CA LEU A 37 -0.57 -1.11 12.41
C LEU A 37 0.25 -1.80 11.31
N ILE A 38 1.56 -1.98 11.52
CA ILE A 38 2.44 -2.69 10.58
C ILE A 38 1.96 -4.12 10.36
N GLU A 39 1.66 -4.85 11.43
CA GLU A 39 1.25 -6.25 11.32
C GLU A 39 -0.15 -6.40 10.71
N LYS A 40 -1.01 -5.39 10.86
CA LYS A 40 -2.35 -5.38 10.26
C LYS A 40 -2.34 -5.04 8.77
N LEU A 41 -1.23 -4.63 8.17
CA LEU A 41 -1.15 -4.40 6.72
C LEU A 41 -1.40 -5.70 5.93
N PRO A 42 -2.02 -5.62 4.73
CA PRO A 42 -2.31 -6.80 3.91
C PRO A 42 -1.05 -7.58 3.55
N ASP A 43 -1.20 -8.85 3.18
CA ASP A 43 -0.06 -9.69 2.80
C ASP A 43 0.61 -9.24 1.51
N SER A 44 -0.12 -8.57 0.61
CA SER A 44 0.47 -7.95 -0.57
C SER A 44 1.48 -6.83 -0.26
N TRP A 45 1.55 -6.39 1.01
CA TRP A 45 2.49 -5.36 1.51
C TRP A 45 3.70 -5.97 2.23
N ILE A 46 3.98 -7.26 2.09
CA ILE A 46 5.03 -7.95 2.87
C ILE A 46 6.41 -7.30 2.78
N ASP A 47 6.83 -6.87 1.59
CA ASP A 47 8.13 -6.22 1.40
C ASP A 47 8.20 -4.88 2.12
N TYR A 48 7.10 -4.12 2.07
CA TYR A 48 6.97 -2.87 2.81
C TYR A 48 6.92 -3.09 4.33
N LYS A 49 6.18 -4.11 4.80
CA LYS A 49 6.19 -4.53 6.22
C LYS A 49 7.61 -4.83 6.69
N ASN A 50 8.37 -5.60 5.91
CA ASN A 50 9.75 -5.95 6.23
C ASN A 50 10.67 -4.71 6.23
N ASN A 51 10.51 -3.80 5.26
CA ASN A 51 11.26 -2.55 5.23
C ASN A 51 11.04 -1.71 6.50
N LEU A 52 9.79 -1.62 6.97
CA LEU A 52 9.46 -0.91 8.21
C LEU A 52 10.05 -1.60 9.44
N LYS A 53 10.02 -2.93 9.52
CA LYS A 53 10.58 -3.71 10.65
C LYS A 53 12.11 -3.59 10.77
N HIS A 54 12.81 -3.39 9.66
CA HIS A 54 14.27 -3.30 9.64
C HIS A 54 14.82 -1.86 9.63
N LYS A 55 13.95 -0.84 9.51
CA LYS A 55 14.36 0.56 9.60
C LYS A 55 14.71 0.93 11.04
N GLN A 56 15.85 1.61 11.23
CA GLN A 56 16.24 2.19 12.53
C GLN A 56 15.41 3.44 12.91
N LYS A 57 14.55 3.94 12.02
CA LYS A 57 13.66 5.07 12.31
C LYS A 57 12.51 4.61 13.20
N THR A 58 12.30 5.29 14.32
CA THR A 58 11.07 5.20 15.10
C THR A 58 9.98 6.03 14.43
N PHE A 59 8.82 5.43 14.17
CA PHE A 59 7.65 6.14 13.65
C PHE A 59 6.70 6.49 14.78
N THR A 60 6.03 7.64 14.69
CA THR A 60 4.72 7.84 15.34
C THR A 60 3.62 7.18 14.51
N ASN A 61 2.43 6.99 15.10
CA ASN A 61 1.26 6.46 14.41
C ASN A 61 0.87 7.35 13.22
N GLU A 62 0.88 8.68 13.40
CA GLU A 62 0.54 9.64 12.34
C GLU A 62 1.56 9.62 11.19
N GLU A 63 2.85 9.57 11.52
CA GLU A 63 3.90 9.44 10.50
C GLU A 63 3.73 8.14 9.72
N LEU A 64 3.53 7.01 10.41
CA LEU A 64 3.36 5.72 9.77
C LEU A 64 2.12 5.69 8.86
N MET A 65 0.99 6.25 9.31
CA MET A 65 -0.22 6.35 8.49
C MET A 65 0.04 7.17 7.22
N THR A 66 0.73 8.31 7.33
CA THR A 66 1.12 9.13 6.18
C THR A 66 1.98 8.35 5.19
N HIS A 67 2.99 7.64 5.70
CA HIS A 67 3.86 6.78 4.89
C HIS A 67 3.09 5.65 4.17
N ILE A 68 2.11 5.02 4.85
CA ILE A 68 1.24 4.01 4.24
C ILE A 68 0.44 4.60 3.07
N LEU A 69 -0.10 5.82 3.21
CA LEU A 69 -0.88 6.45 2.13
C LEU A 69 -0.02 6.82 0.90
N ILE A 70 1.22 7.26 1.14
CA ILE A 70 2.18 7.54 0.07
C ILE A 70 2.52 6.24 -0.67
N GLU A 71 2.82 5.17 0.07
CA GLU A 71 3.13 3.88 -0.52
C GLU A 71 1.95 3.30 -1.32
N ASP A 72 0.71 3.42 -0.81
CA ASP A 72 -0.49 2.98 -1.53
C ASP A 72 -0.64 3.69 -2.87
N THR A 73 -0.36 5.00 -2.89
CA THR A 73 -0.37 5.82 -4.10
C THR A 73 0.72 5.35 -5.07
N ASN A 74 1.95 5.14 -4.59
CA ASN A 74 3.07 4.67 -5.41
C ASN A 74 2.78 3.30 -6.05
N ARG A 75 2.22 2.35 -5.29
CA ARG A 75 1.85 1.02 -5.80
C ARG A 75 0.80 1.10 -6.91
N LYS A 76 -0.19 1.99 -6.76
CA LYS A 76 -1.22 2.22 -7.80
C LYS A 76 -0.65 2.85 -9.06
N GLU A 77 0.24 3.84 -8.94
CA GLU A 77 0.88 4.46 -10.10
C GLU A 77 1.81 3.49 -10.83
N PHE A 78 2.59 2.70 -10.09
CA PHE A 78 3.43 1.65 -10.68
C PHE A 78 2.62 0.60 -11.44
N ALA A 79 1.48 0.15 -10.88
CA ALA A 79 0.58 -0.78 -11.56
C ALA A 79 0.00 -0.19 -12.87
N LYS A 80 -0.38 1.10 -12.87
CA LYS A 80 -0.82 1.80 -14.08
C LYS A 80 0.29 1.87 -15.12
N GLU A 81 1.51 2.23 -14.73
CA GLU A 81 2.65 2.31 -15.64
C GLU A 81 2.94 0.95 -16.30
N MET A 82 2.93 -0.12 -15.52
CA MET A 82 3.12 -1.49 -16.02
C MET A 82 2.01 -1.91 -17.01
N ALA A 83 0.76 -1.56 -16.72
CA ALA A 83 -0.36 -1.83 -17.64
C ALA A 83 -0.23 -1.05 -18.96
N LEU A 84 0.19 0.22 -18.91
CA LEU A 84 0.44 1.03 -20.11
C LEU A 84 1.56 0.44 -20.98
N LYS A 85 2.67 0.00 -20.36
CA LYS A 85 3.78 -0.66 -21.07
C LYS A 85 3.36 -1.97 -21.74
N ALA A 86 2.55 -2.79 -21.08
CA ALA A 86 2.02 -4.03 -21.65
C ALA A 86 1.16 -3.77 -22.90
N ASN A 87 0.31 -2.75 -22.87
CA ASN A 87 -0.54 -2.38 -24.01
C ASN A 87 0.28 -1.88 -25.21
N LEU A 88 1.40 -1.17 -24.99
CA LEU A 88 2.31 -0.76 -26.06
C LEU A 88 2.98 -1.96 -26.75
N VAL A 89 3.40 -2.97 -25.98
CA VAL A 89 3.98 -4.20 -26.55
C VAL A 89 2.95 -4.99 -27.37
N GLN A 90 1.72 -5.13 -26.86
CA GLN A 90 0.66 -5.85 -27.56
C GLN A 90 0.22 -5.15 -28.86
N SER A 91 0.12 -3.82 -28.85
CA SER A 91 -0.22 -3.04 -30.05
C SER A 91 0.88 -3.06 -31.11
N ASN A 92 2.15 -3.08 -30.70
CA ASN A 92 3.27 -3.28 -31.63
C ASN A 92 3.27 -4.69 -32.23
N ASN A 93 2.95 -5.72 -31.44
CA ASN A 93 2.86 -7.09 -31.94
C ASN A 93 1.68 -7.28 -32.91
N LYS A 94 0.53 -6.63 -32.68
CA LYS A 94 -0.60 -6.60 -33.64
C LYS A 94 -0.27 -5.87 -34.94
N ARG A 95 0.54 -4.79 -34.88
CA ARG A 95 1.03 -4.13 -36.10
C ARG A 95 2.00 -5.01 -36.88
N LEU A 96 2.87 -5.74 -36.20
CA LEU A 96 3.80 -6.68 -36.83
C LEU A 96 3.08 -7.91 -37.41
N SER A 97 2.02 -8.40 -36.76
CA SER A 97 1.22 -9.52 -37.29
C SER A 97 0.31 -9.13 -38.47
N CYS A 98 0.08 -7.84 -38.70
CA CYS A 98 -0.68 -7.35 -39.86
C CYS A 98 0.20 -7.19 -41.11
N CYS A 99 1.53 -7.27 -40.99
CA CYS A 99 2.48 -7.20 -42.11
C CYS A 99 2.96 -8.59 -42.61
N SER A 100 2.24 -9.67 -42.31
CA SER A 100 2.45 -10.95 -42.98
C SER A 100 1.88 -10.89 -44.39
N VAL A 101 2.76 -10.52 -45.32
CA VAL A 101 2.66 -10.50 -46.78
C VAL A 101 1.75 -11.62 -47.32
N GLN A 102 0.68 -11.23 -48.02
CA GLN A 102 -0.01 -12.13 -48.96
C GLN A 102 0.94 -12.42 -50.12
N VAL A 103 1.21 -13.72 -50.32
CA VAL A 103 1.95 -14.32 -51.44
C VAL A 103 1.27 -14.00 -52.76
#